data_AF-A0A524JLV7-F1
#
_entry.id   AF-A0A524JLV7-F1
#
_cell.length_a   1.000
_cell.length_b   1.000
_cell.length_c   1.000
_cell.angle_alpha   90.00
_cell.angle_beta   90.00
_cell.angle_gamma   90.00
#
_symmetry.space_group_name_H-M   'P 1'
#
loop_
_entity.id
_entity.type
_entity.pdbx_description
1 polymer ?
#
loop_
_entity_poly.entity_id
_entity_poly.type
_entity_poly.pdbx_seq_one_letter_code
_entity_poly.pdbx_strand_id
1 'polypeptide(L)'
;MFSGSLEDLGNMYASDGGDSWTLFLTKLNQHAKDGFSAFAGTSIAHWGDLMQDFPVQTYYLLDVEDSEKFIPAMTKYNNAHNPAGSLLMVGNITTGRSSDGGSHWIIRGYKDFKGALGGVRAMRTEAQQAASDKAWKEQAATNGGVNLVRSGTRVRLGQW
;
A
#
# COMPACT_ATOMS: atom_id res chain seq x y z
N MET A 1 -4.90 5.89 -3.40
CA MET A 1 -5.19 4.56 -3.97
C MET A 1 -6.43 4.04 -3.27
N PHE A 2 -7.53 3.98 -4.02
CA PHE A 2 -8.84 3.53 -3.59
C PHE A 2 -8.93 2.00 -3.77
N SER A 3 -9.67 1.31 -2.90
CA SER A 3 -9.79 -0.16 -2.91
C SER A 3 -11.24 -0.65 -2.84
N GLY A 4 -12.22 0.23 -3.05
CA GLY A 4 -13.65 -0.08 -3.06
C GLY A 4 -14.17 -0.49 -4.43
N SER A 5 -15.49 -0.66 -4.53
CA SER A 5 -16.14 -1.00 -5.80
C SER A 5 -16.17 0.20 -6.77
N LEU A 6 -16.41 -0.06 -8.05
CA LEU A 6 -16.57 1.00 -9.06
C LEU A 6 -17.81 1.88 -8.74
N GLU A 7 -18.84 1.29 -8.13
CA GLU A 7 -20.03 2.00 -7.68
C GLU A 7 -19.70 2.97 -6.54
N ASP A 8 -18.91 2.51 -5.55
CA ASP A 8 -18.43 3.36 -4.46
C ASP A 8 -17.56 4.50 -4.98
N LEU A 9 -16.70 4.22 -5.97
CA LEU A 9 -15.92 5.25 -6.65
C LEU A 9 -16.84 6.27 -7.34
N GLY A 10 -17.88 5.82 -8.03
CA GLY A 10 -18.88 6.68 -8.66
C GLY A 10 -19.61 7.56 -7.63
N ASN A 11 -20.02 6.97 -6.51
CA ASN A 11 -20.70 7.68 -5.41
C ASN A 11 -19.80 8.74 -4.76
N MET A 12 -18.49 8.51 -4.67
CA MET A 12 -17.54 9.53 -4.17
C MET A 12 -17.50 10.80 -5.04
N TYR A 13 -17.74 10.69 -6.35
CA TYR A 13 -17.75 11.84 -7.27
C TYR A 13 -19.17 12.36 -7.55
N ALA A 14 -20.21 11.62 -7.16
CA ALA A 14 -21.60 12.00 -7.41
C ALA A 14 -22.10 13.10 -6.46
N SER A 15 -21.48 13.27 -5.28
CA SER A 15 -21.75 14.43 -4.42
C SER A 15 -20.81 15.58 -4.75
N ASP A 16 -21.36 16.76 -4.98
CA ASP A 16 -20.63 18.03 -5.10
C ASP A 16 -19.90 18.42 -3.79
N GLY A 17 -20.18 17.74 -2.68
CA GLY A 17 -19.55 17.94 -1.37
C GLY A 17 -19.92 19.27 -0.69
N GLY A 18 -20.68 20.12 -1.39
CA GLY A 18 -21.08 21.46 -0.97
C GLY A 18 -19.92 22.44 -0.77
N ASP A 19 -20.26 23.63 -0.28
CA ASP A 19 -19.31 24.75 -0.08
C ASP A 19 -18.16 24.39 0.87
N SER A 20 -18.44 23.59 1.90
CA SER A 20 -17.43 23.15 2.88
C SER A 20 -16.35 22.25 2.27
N TRP A 21 -16.73 21.34 1.38
CA TRP A 21 -15.76 20.49 0.67
C TRP A 21 -14.95 21.28 -0.34
N THR A 22 -15.58 22.21 -1.05
CA THR A 22 -14.90 23.13 -1.97
C THR A 22 -13.88 23.99 -1.23
N LEU A 23 -14.24 24.51 -0.06
CA LEU A 23 -13.33 25.28 0.79
C LEU A 23 -12.15 24.43 1.29
N PHE A 24 -12.42 23.18 1.69
CA PHE A 24 -11.38 22.23 2.09
C PHE A 24 -10.39 21.97 0.95
N LEU A 25 -10.88 21.62 -0.25
CA LEU A 25 -10.02 21.41 -1.43
C LEU A 25 -9.24 22.67 -1.80
N THR A 26 -9.85 23.85 -1.70
CA THR A 26 -9.18 25.12 -1.99
C THR A 26 -8.00 25.36 -1.05
N LYS A 27 -8.18 25.11 0.26
CA LYS A 27 -7.10 25.22 1.25
C LYS A 27 -6.03 24.16 1.03
N LEU A 28 -6.42 22.92 0.69
CA LEU A 28 -5.47 21.84 0.42
C LEU A 28 -4.61 22.13 -0.81
N ASN A 29 -5.23 22.58 -1.90
CA ASN A 29 -4.57 22.85 -3.18
C ASN A 29 -3.54 23.99 -3.10
N GLN A 30 -3.70 24.94 -2.17
CA GLN A 30 -2.69 25.98 -1.90
C GLN A 30 -1.35 25.40 -1.45
N HIS A 31 -1.35 24.18 -0.90
CA HIS A 31 -0.17 23.49 -0.39
C HIS A 31 0.30 22.35 -1.31
N ALA A 32 -0.51 21.96 -2.31
CA ALA A 32 -0.12 20.99 -3.32
C ALA A 32 0.72 21.70 -4.39
N LYS A 33 2.05 21.66 -4.24
CA LYS A 33 2.97 22.02 -5.33
C LYS A 33 3.24 20.74 -6.13
N ASP A 34 3.02 20.83 -7.43
CA ASP A 34 3.18 19.77 -8.44
C ASP A 34 2.01 18.77 -8.58
N GLY A 35 1.84 18.26 -9.80
CA GLY A 35 0.80 17.31 -10.15
C GLY A 35 1.08 15.92 -9.58
N PHE A 36 0.09 15.33 -8.92
CA PHE A 36 0.15 13.94 -8.46
C PHE A 36 -0.40 13.01 -9.54
N SER A 37 0.39 12.01 -9.94
CA SER A 37 -0.11 10.93 -10.79
C SER A 37 -1.05 10.03 -9.98
N ALA A 38 -2.31 9.94 -10.41
CA ALA A 38 -3.26 8.96 -9.90
C ALA A 38 -3.14 7.66 -10.72
N PHE A 39 -3.00 6.54 -10.04
CA PHE A 39 -2.95 5.20 -10.64
C PHE A 39 -4.06 4.34 -10.06
N ALA A 40 -4.61 3.45 -10.89
CA ALA A 40 -5.56 2.43 -10.48
C ALA A 40 -5.06 1.04 -10.89
N GLY A 41 -5.61 0.03 -10.25
CA GLY A 41 -5.05 -1.31 -10.26
C GLY A 41 -5.95 -2.33 -9.59
N THR A 42 -5.55 -3.59 -9.63
CA THR A 42 -6.28 -4.69 -9.02
C THR A 42 -5.49 -5.23 -7.83
N SER A 43 -6.19 -5.53 -6.73
CA SER A 43 -5.61 -6.26 -5.61
C SER A 43 -5.40 -7.72 -6.00
N ILE A 44 -4.19 -8.24 -5.82
CA ILE A 44 -3.80 -9.60 -6.18
C ILE A 44 -3.77 -10.50 -4.95
N ALA A 45 -3.29 -9.99 -3.81
CA ALA A 45 -3.16 -10.75 -2.59
C ALA A 45 -3.22 -9.85 -1.36
N HIS A 46 -3.63 -10.42 -0.23
CA HIS A 46 -3.62 -9.75 1.07
C HIS A 46 -3.26 -10.71 2.20
N TRP A 47 -2.71 -10.17 3.28
CA TRP A 47 -2.39 -10.88 4.51
C TRP A 47 -2.72 -10.04 5.73
N GLY A 48 -3.32 -10.65 6.73
CA GLY A 48 -3.88 -9.95 7.90
C GLY A 48 -5.40 -9.80 7.80
N ASP A 49 -5.97 -9.12 8.77
CA ASP A 49 -7.42 -9.00 8.91
C ASP A 49 -7.97 -7.83 8.08
N LEU A 50 -8.73 -8.10 7.03
CA LEU A 50 -9.34 -7.05 6.21
C LEU A 50 -10.50 -6.32 6.92
N MET A 51 -11.06 -6.91 7.98
CA MET A 51 -12.20 -6.37 8.71
C MET A 51 -11.79 -5.39 9.81
N GLN A 52 -10.50 -5.35 10.16
CA GLN A 52 -9.96 -4.37 11.10
C GLN A 52 -9.63 -3.05 10.42
N ASP A 53 -9.84 -1.96 11.16
CA ASP A 53 -9.45 -0.64 10.68
C ASP A 53 -7.93 -0.42 10.83
N PHE A 54 -7.31 -0.04 9.71
CA PHE A 54 -5.90 0.33 9.61
C PHE A 54 -5.80 1.73 9.01
N PRO A 55 -6.01 2.78 9.84
CA PRO A 55 -6.11 4.15 9.36
C PRO A 55 -4.76 4.70 8.89
N VAL A 56 -3.64 4.20 9.41
CA VAL A 56 -2.31 4.62 8.96
C VAL A 56 -1.77 3.59 7.96
N GLN A 57 -1.42 4.04 6.77
CA GLN A 57 -0.95 3.15 5.70
C GLN A 57 0.37 3.63 5.13
N THR A 58 1.33 2.73 4.97
CA THR A 58 2.52 2.95 4.16
C THR A 58 2.31 2.28 2.80
N TYR A 59 2.44 3.04 1.72
CA TYR A 59 2.39 2.50 0.37
C TYR A 59 3.79 2.46 -0.25
N TYR A 60 3.98 1.48 -1.13
CA TYR A 60 5.16 1.32 -1.96
C TYR A 60 4.69 1.12 -3.40
N LEU A 61 5.26 1.88 -4.33
CA LEU A 61 5.14 1.65 -5.76
C LEU A 61 6.41 1.02 -6.25
N LEU A 62 6.25 -0.08 -6.97
CA LEU A 62 7.33 -0.97 -7.35
C LEU A 62 7.37 -1.11 -8.86
N ASP A 63 8.59 -1.10 -9.38
CA ASP A 63 8.87 -1.65 -10.68
C ASP A 63 9.35 -3.09 -10.50
N VAL A 64 8.59 -4.01 -11.07
CA VAL A 64 8.79 -5.46 -10.94
C VAL A 64 9.10 -6.00 -12.32
N GLU A 65 10.31 -6.52 -12.48
CA GLU A 65 10.81 -7.02 -13.76
C GLU A 65 10.13 -8.35 -14.13
N ASP A 66 10.06 -9.30 -13.19
CA ASP A 66 9.41 -10.59 -13.36
C ASP A 66 8.25 -10.77 -12.36
N SER A 67 7.05 -10.48 -12.85
CA SER A 67 5.82 -10.56 -12.04
C SER A 67 5.43 -12.00 -11.66
N GLU A 68 5.81 -12.98 -12.48
CA GLU A 68 5.51 -14.39 -12.25
C GLU A 68 6.33 -14.95 -11.09
N LYS A 69 7.53 -14.42 -10.84
CA LYS A 69 8.34 -14.74 -9.65
C LYS A 69 7.98 -13.90 -8.43
N PHE A 70 7.60 -12.63 -8.64
CA PHE A 70 7.34 -11.70 -7.56
C PHE A 70 6.20 -12.12 -6.63
N ILE A 71 5.03 -12.44 -7.19
CA ILE A 71 3.84 -12.76 -6.39
C ILE A 71 4.03 -14.05 -5.57
N PRO A 72 4.57 -15.16 -6.13
CA PRO A 72 4.90 -16.35 -5.33
C PRO A 72 5.92 -16.08 -4.23
N ALA A 73 6.96 -15.28 -4.50
CA ALA A 73 7.98 -14.94 -3.50
C ALA A 73 7.38 -14.12 -2.34
N MET A 74 6.52 -13.14 -2.66
CA MET A 74 5.78 -12.36 -1.66
C MET A 74 4.81 -13.24 -0.86
N THR A 75 4.13 -14.18 -1.52
CA THR A 75 3.21 -15.12 -0.87
C THR A 75 3.93 -16.04 0.10
N LYS A 76 5.04 -16.66 -0.33
CA LYS A 76 5.87 -17.53 0.51
C LYS A 76 6.32 -16.81 1.78
N TYR A 77 6.81 -15.58 1.63
CA TYR A 77 7.30 -14.80 2.77
C TYR A 77 6.18 -14.41 3.74
N ASN A 78 5.08 -13.84 3.24
CA ASN A 78 4.04 -13.28 4.12
C ASN A 78 3.16 -14.35 4.77
N ASN A 79 2.99 -15.53 4.16
CA ASN A 79 2.34 -16.66 4.82
C ASN A 79 3.07 -17.11 6.09
N ALA A 80 4.40 -17.00 6.13
CA ALA A 80 5.22 -17.42 7.27
C ALA A 80 5.54 -16.28 8.24
N HIS A 81 5.63 -15.04 7.76
CA HIS A 81 6.26 -13.95 8.52
C HIS A 81 5.45 -12.66 8.62
N ASN A 82 4.21 -12.60 8.12
CA ASN A 82 3.37 -11.40 8.32
C ASN A 82 2.96 -11.28 9.80
N PRO A 83 3.29 -10.17 10.49
CA PRO A 83 3.00 -10.05 11.92
C PRO A 83 1.50 -9.78 12.15
N ALA A 84 0.99 -10.30 13.26
CA ALA A 84 -0.36 -10.00 13.72
C ALA A 84 -0.54 -8.49 13.96
N GLY A 85 -1.77 -7.99 13.80
CA GLY A 85 -2.08 -6.58 13.98
C GLY A 85 -1.54 -5.67 12.86
N SER A 86 -1.24 -6.24 11.69
CA SER A 86 -0.93 -5.49 10.47
C SER A 86 -1.68 -6.06 9.28
N LEU A 87 -1.99 -5.20 8.32
CA LEU A 87 -2.53 -5.58 7.02
C LEU A 87 -1.44 -5.40 5.96
N LEU A 88 -1.27 -6.36 5.07
CA LEU A 88 -0.53 -6.20 3.83
C LEU A 88 -1.46 -6.45 2.65
N MET A 89 -1.44 -5.57 1.67
CA MET A 89 -2.11 -5.76 0.38
C MET A 89 -1.10 -5.55 -0.73
N VAL A 90 -1.20 -6.35 -1.78
CA VAL A 90 -0.35 -6.28 -2.96
C VAL A 90 -1.25 -6.29 -4.19
N GLY A 91 -0.91 -5.46 -5.18
CA GLY A 91 -1.63 -5.44 -6.44
C GLY A 91 -0.80 -4.94 -7.61
N ASN A 92 -1.36 -5.02 -8.80
CA ASN A 92 -0.78 -4.47 -10.03
C ASN A 92 -1.34 -3.08 -10.32
N ILE A 93 -0.64 -2.33 -11.17
CA ILE A 93 -1.12 -1.08 -11.76
C ILE A 93 -1.59 -1.36 -13.18
N THR A 94 -2.87 -1.09 -13.43
CA THR A 94 -3.53 -1.28 -14.73
C THR A 94 -3.71 0.04 -15.48
N THR A 95 -3.84 1.17 -14.79
CA THR A 95 -3.99 2.50 -15.41
C THR A 95 -3.26 3.59 -14.63
N GLY A 96 -2.94 4.71 -15.31
CA GLY A 96 -2.35 5.89 -14.67
C GLY A 96 -0.88 5.74 -14.26
N ARG A 97 -0.11 4.90 -14.98
CA ARG A 97 1.34 4.76 -14.76
C ARG A 97 2.03 6.11 -14.95
N SER A 98 2.85 6.51 -13.98
CA SER A 98 3.63 7.74 -14.10
C SER A 98 4.77 7.55 -15.11
N SER A 99 5.38 8.66 -15.54
CA SER A 99 6.64 8.65 -16.29
C SER A 99 7.77 7.92 -15.55
N ASP A 100 7.68 7.89 -14.22
CA ASP A 100 8.65 7.25 -13.33
C ASP A 100 8.46 5.71 -13.28
N GLY A 101 7.45 5.20 -13.98
CA GLY A 101 7.14 3.77 -14.07
C GLY A 101 6.28 3.24 -12.92
N GLY A 102 6.41 1.95 -12.65
CA GLY A 102 5.64 1.23 -11.63
C GLY A 102 4.66 0.24 -12.24
N SER A 103 4.86 -1.04 -11.93
CA SER A 103 3.98 -2.14 -12.35
C SER A 103 3.13 -2.65 -11.19
N HIS A 104 3.59 -2.50 -9.94
CA HIS A 104 2.94 -3.04 -8.75
C HIS A 104 2.87 -2.02 -7.62
N TRP A 105 1.97 -2.29 -6.68
CA TRP A 105 1.87 -1.57 -5.44
C TRP A 105 1.79 -2.53 -4.25
N ILE A 106 2.31 -2.06 -3.12
CA ILE A 106 2.14 -2.68 -1.81
C ILE A 106 1.54 -1.63 -0.88
N ILE A 107 0.53 -2.01 -0.10
CA ILE A 107 0.01 -1.19 1.00
C ILE A 107 0.17 -1.99 2.28
N ARG A 108 0.84 -1.40 3.26
CA ARG A 108 0.89 -1.93 4.63
C ARG A 108 0.10 -1.03 5.57
N GLY A 109 -0.89 -1.60 6.24
CA GLY A 109 -1.77 -0.95 7.21
C GLY A 109 -1.29 -1.15 8.64
N TYR A 110 -1.43 -0.09 9.44
CA TYR A 110 -1.10 0.01 10.85
C TYR A 110 -2.25 0.66 11.62
N LYS A 111 -2.40 0.29 12.90
CA LYS A 111 -3.42 0.87 13.79
C LYS A 111 -3.17 2.33 14.12
N ASP A 112 -1.90 2.72 14.18
CA ASP A 112 -1.46 4.06 14.55
C ASP A 112 -0.11 4.42 13.91
N PHE A 113 0.30 5.68 14.08
CA PHE A 113 1.59 6.17 13.59
C PHE A 113 2.78 5.52 14.29
N LYS A 114 2.64 5.07 15.54
CA LYS A 114 3.71 4.40 16.27
C LYS A 114 4.05 3.07 15.61
N GLY A 115 3.04 2.30 15.22
CA GLY A 115 3.17 1.08 14.44
C GLY A 115 3.76 1.34 13.05
N ALA A 116 3.36 2.43 12.40
CA ALA A 116 3.92 2.80 11.09
C ALA A 116 5.41 3.19 11.17
N LEU A 117 5.80 3.97 12.19
CA LEU A 117 7.19 4.40 12.41
C LEU A 117 8.09 3.25 12.87
N GLY A 118 7.60 2.39 13.76
CA GLY A 118 8.33 1.19 14.19
C GLY A 118 8.35 0.09 13.11
N GLY A 119 7.43 0.17 12.16
CA GLY A 119 7.22 -0.82 11.10
C GLY A 119 6.89 -2.21 11.62
N VAL A 120 6.92 -3.19 10.72
CA VAL A 120 6.68 -4.61 11.04
C VAL A 120 7.70 -5.19 12.02
N ARG A 121 8.88 -4.58 12.17
CA ARG A 121 9.92 -5.06 13.06
C ARG A 121 9.51 -4.89 14.52
N ALA A 122 8.90 -3.75 14.87
CA ALA A 122 8.39 -3.47 16.20
C ALA A 122 7.22 -4.40 16.63
N MET A 123 6.65 -5.16 15.70
CA MET A 123 5.55 -6.10 15.93
C MET A 123 6.03 -7.55 16.09
N ARG A 124 7.34 -7.78 16.15
CA ARG A 124 7.95 -9.12 16.20
C ARG A 124 8.86 -9.26 17.40
N THR A 125 8.91 -10.45 17.97
CA THR A 125 9.97 -10.83 18.93
C THR A 125 11.33 -10.90 18.24
N GLU A 126 12.43 -10.86 18.99
CA GLU A 126 13.79 -10.92 18.41
C GLU A 126 14.00 -12.18 17.56
N ALA A 127 13.54 -13.34 18.03
CA ALA A 127 13.61 -14.59 17.27
C ALA A 127 12.83 -14.51 15.95
N GLN A 128 11.64 -13.91 15.97
CA GLN A 128 10.83 -13.70 14.76
C GLN A 128 11.49 -12.69 13.81
N GLN A 129 12.15 -11.66 14.34
CA GLN A 129 12.91 -10.69 13.53
C GLN A 129 14.04 -11.39 12.78
N ALA A 130 14.86 -12.20 13.46
CA ALA A 130 15.97 -12.91 12.83
C ALA A 130 15.50 -13.87 11.72
N ALA A 131 14.43 -14.63 11.98
CA ALA A 131 13.84 -15.52 10.97
C ALA A 131 13.29 -14.73 9.77
N SER A 132 12.57 -13.63 10.04
CA SER A 132 12.02 -12.74 9.02
C SER A 132 13.13 -12.10 8.18
N ASP A 133 14.21 -11.63 8.79
CA ASP A 133 15.32 -10.97 8.09
C ASP A 133 16.03 -11.95 7.14
N LYS A 134 16.19 -13.22 7.55
CA LYS A 134 16.73 -14.28 6.68
C LYS A 134 15.80 -14.57 5.51
N ALA A 135 14.51 -14.76 5.78
CA ALA A 135 13.52 -15.05 4.74
C ALA A 135 13.35 -13.87 3.76
N TRP A 136 13.49 -12.62 4.25
CA TRP A 136 13.44 -11.43 3.41
C TRP A 136 14.63 -11.36 2.44
N LYS A 137 15.84 -11.72 2.90
CA LYS A 137 17.01 -11.78 2.02
C LYS A 137 16.88 -12.85 0.94
N GLU A 138 16.34 -14.02 1.28
CA GLU A 138 16.05 -15.08 0.31
C GLU A 138 15.00 -14.63 -0.71
N GLN A 139 13.93 -13.99 -0.23
CA GLN A 139 12.89 -13.41 -1.07
C GLN A 139 13.50 -12.37 -2.03
N ALA A 140 14.30 -11.43 -1.54
CA ALA A 140 14.91 -10.39 -2.35
C ALA A 140 15.84 -10.95 -3.44
N ALA A 141 16.52 -12.07 -3.18
CA ALA A 141 17.40 -12.72 -4.16
C ALA A 141 16.63 -13.52 -5.24
N THR A 142 15.36 -13.86 -5.00
CA THR A 142 14.59 -14.79 -5.85
C THR A 142 13.28 -14.21 -6.38
N ASN A 143 12.94 -12.98 -6.01
CA ASN A 143 11.66 -12.34 -6.34
C ASN A 143 11.53 -11.87 -7.80
N GLY A 144 12.55 -12.10 -8.63
CA GLY A 144 12.50 -11.74 -10.05
C GLY A 144 12.81 -10.29 -10.35
N GLY A 145 13.44 -9.54 -9.43
CA GLY A 145 13.87 -8.17 -9.65
C GLY A 145 12.77 -7.18 -9.28
N VAL A 146 13.01 -6.41 -8.20
CA VAL A 146 12.05 -5.45 -7.66
C VAL A 146 12.79 -4.17 -7.28
N ASN A 147 12.38 -3.06 -7.89
CA ASN A 147 12.91 -1.73 -7.62
C ASN A 147 11.82 -0.85 -6.99
N LEU A 148 12.20 -0.10 -5.95
CA LEU A 148 11.30 0.87 -5.34
C LEU A 148 11.25 2.13 -6.21
N VAL A 149 10.07 2.45 -6.73
CA VAL A 149 9.82 3.70 -7.47
C VAL A 149 9.50 4.83 -6.49
N ARG A 150 8.60 4.57 -5.55
CA ARG A 150 8.15 5.57 -4.57
C ARG A 150 7.59 4.90 -3.33
N SER A 151 7.73 5.55 -2.18
CA SER A 151 6.99 5.17 -0.97
C SER A 151 6.48 6.39 -0.23
N GLY A 152 5.47 6.18 0.61
CA GLY A 152 5.01 7.21 1.54
C GLY A 152 4.05 6.66 2.57
N THR A 153 3.86 7.41 3.65
CA THR A 153 2.85 7.11 4.68
C THR A 153 1.68 8.08 4.53
N ARG A 154 0.46 7.55 4.60
CA ARG A 154 -0.80 8.28 4.47
C ARG A 154 -1.76 7.90 5.58
N VAL A 155 -2.70 8.79 5.85
CA VAL A 155 -3.87 8.50 6.68
C VAL A 155 -5.05 8.23 5.76
N ARG A 156 -5.76 7.13 6.01
CA ARG A 156 -6.99 6.79 5.32
C ARG A 156 -8.12 7.58 5.97
N LEU A 157 -8.83 8.38 5.16
CA LEU A 157 -9.93 9.22 5.63
C LEU A 157 -11.29 8.51 5.57
N GLY A 158 -11.37 7.36 4.91
CA GLY A 158 -12.57 6.53 4.80
C GLY A 158 -12.29 5.27 4.00
N GLN A 159 -13.14 4.26 4.17
CA GLN A 159 -13.17 3.04 3.38
C GLN A 159 -14.59 2.89 2.85
N TRP A 160 -14.68 2.63 1.55
CA TRP A 160 -15.90 2.51 0.78
C TRP A 160 -15.73 1.20 0.01
#